data_AF-A0A928ZHP4-F1
#
_entry.id   AF-A0A928ZHP4-F1
#
_cell.length_a   1.000
_cell.length_b   1.000
_cell.length_c   1.000
_cell.angle_alpha   90.00
_cell.angle_beta   90.00
_cell.angle_gamma   90.00
#
_symmetry.space_group_name_H-M   'P 1'
#
loop_
_entity.id
_entity.type
_entity.pdbx_description
1 polymer ?
#
loop_
_entity_poly.entity_id
_entity_poly.type
_entity_poly.pdbx_seq_one_letter_code
_entity_poly.pdbx_strand_id
1 'polypeptide(L)'
;MFTRTELELLTVPQLKILCNRYGLRPTGNAGYKTSYITSLMAFPVLAIHQLEKGEGLKAPSFGSLQEISSTLDEMGNPTTEQAALLRISFEGRRMSIPARYDQEKLIAIYKAKNHLEEVMSLLEI
;
A
#
# COMPACT_ATOMS: atom_id res chain seq x y z
N MET A 1 3.02 -12.70 -15.64
CA MET A 1 2.25 -11.94 -16.65
C MET A 1 1.63 -12.91 -17.63
N PHE A 2 0.38 -12.69 -18.08
CA PHE A 2 -0.25 -13.59 -19.05
C PHE A 2 0.48 -13.57 -20.38
N THR A 3 0.73 -14.74 -20.95
CA THR A 3 1.25 -14.87 -22.31
C THR A 3 0.12 -14.93 -23.32
N ARG A 4 0.41 -14.56 -24.58
CA ARG A 4 -0.58 -14.68 -25.65
C ARG A 4 -1.05 -16.13 -25.81
N THR A 5 -0.13 -17.08 -25.81
CA THR A 5 -0.43 -18.51 -26.00
C THR A 5 -1.38 -19.05 -24.93
N GLU A 6 -1.18 -18.71 -23.65
CA GLU A 6 -2.09 -19.10 -22.57
C GLU A 6 -3.51 -18.57 -22.78
N LEU A 7 -3.63 -17.29 -23.18
CA LEU A 7 -4.93 -16.64 -23.36
C LEU A 7 -5.64 -17.12 -24.63
N GLU A 8 -4.90 -17.50 -25.67
CA GLU A 8 -5.45 -18.06 -26.90
C GLU A 8 -6.05 -19.45 -26.71
N LEU A 9 -5.67 -20.19 -25.66
CA LEU A 9 -6.32 -21.47 -25.32
C LEU A 9 -7.69 -21.30 -24.66
N LEU A 10 -8.01 -20.10 -24.14
CA LEU A 10 -9.26 -19.83 -23.42
C LEU A 10 -10.41 -19.48 -24.37
N THR A 11 -11.63 -19.83 -23.98
CA THR A 11 -12.85 -19.39 -24.66
C THR A 11 -13.22 -17.95 -24.29
N VAL A 12 -14.08 -17.31 -25.08
CA VAL A 12 -14.57 -15.94 -24.79
C VAL A 12 -15.23 -15.83 -23.42
N PRO A 13 -16.12 -16.76 -22.98
CA PRO A 13 -16.67 -16.72 -21.63
C PRO A 13 -15.61 -16.81 -20.53
N GLN A 14 -14.58 -17.66 -20.70
CA GLN A 14 -13.47 -17.78 -19.75
C GLN A 14 -12.64 -16.50 -19.68
N LEU A 15 -12.34 -15.89 -20.82
CA LEU A 15 -11.63 -14.61 -20.88
C LEU A 15 -12.43 -13.47 -20.25
N LYS A 16 -13.76 -13.46 -20.44
CA LYS A 16 -14.65 -12.49 -19.78
C LYS A 16 -14.63 -12.66 -18.26
N ILE A 17 -14.72 -13.89 -17.76
CA ILE A 17 -14.59 -14.19 -16.32
C ILE A 17 -13.24 -13.72 -15.79
N LEU A 18 -12.17 -13.96 -16.55
CA LEU A 18 -10.81 -13.57 -16.16
C LEU A 18 -10.66 -12.05 -16.10
N CYS A 19 -11.10 -11.31 -17.12
CA CYS A 19 -11.14 -9.84 -17.09
C CYS A 19 -11.92 -9.31 -15.90
N ASN A 20 -13.13 -9.83 -15.65
CA ASN A 20 -13.96 -9.39 -14.54
C ASN A 20 -13.32 -9.65 -13.18
N ARG A 21 -12.62 -10.79 -13.00
CA ARG A 21 -11.90 -11.12 -11.76
C ARG A 21 -10.87 -10.05 -11.40
N TYR A 22 -10.22 -9.46 -12.39
CA TYR A 22 -9.21 -8.41 -12.21
C TYR A 22 -9.77 -6.99 -12.41
N GLY A 23 -11.09 -6.82 -12.52
CA GLY A 23 -11.72 -5.51 -12.70
C GLY A 23 -11.45 -4.86 -14.07
N LEU A 24 -11.01 -5.64 -15.07
CA LEU A 24 -10.66 -5.16 -16.40
C LEU A 24 -11.85 -5.26 -17.36
N ARG A 25 -11.90 -4.34 -18.34
CA ARG A 25 -12.87 -4.36 -19.44
C ARG A 25 -12.16 -4.68 -20.76
N PRO A 26 -12.81 -5.38 -21.71
CA PRO A 26 -12.22 -5.67 -23.01
C PRO A 26 -11.97 -4.38 -23.81
N THR A 27 -10.88 -4.36 -24.57
CA THR A 27 -10.49 -3.24 -25.40
C THR A 27 -11.24 -3.37 -26.73
N GLY A 28 -12.29 -2.56 -26.91
CA GLY A 28 -13.17 -2.61 -28.08
C GLY A 28 -14.38 -3.51 -27.87
N ASN A 29 -14.73 -4.32 -28.87
CA ASN A 29 -15.97 -5.09 -28.86
C ASN A 29 -15.86 -6.37 -27.99
N ALA A 30 -16.70 -6.46 -26.96
CA ALA A 30 -16.79 -7.59 -26.04
C ALA A 30 -17.27 -8.92 -26.69
N GLY A 31 -17.67 -8.92 -27.95
CA GLY A 31 -17.93 -10.13 -28.72
C GLY A 31 -16.64 -10.81 -29.25
N TYR A 32 -15.52 -10.09 -29.29
CA TYR A 32 -14.28 -10.59 -29.88
C TYR A 32 -13.29 -11.08 -28.83
N LYS A 33 -12.79 -12.29 -29.06
CA LYS A 33 -11.74 -12.91 -28.25
C LYS A 33 -10.50 -12.02 -28.15
N THR A 34 -10.09 -11.45 -29.28
CA THR A 34 -8.92 -10.57 -29.39
C THR A 34 -9.02 -9.33 -28.50
N SER A 35 -10.21 -8.77 -28.31
CA SER A 35 -10.43 -7.61 -27.42
C SER A 35 -10.11 -7.93 -25.96
N TYR A 36 -10.48 -9.11 -25.46
CA TYR A 36 -10.13 -9.55 -24.11
C TYR A 36 -8.64 -9.86 -23.96
N ILE A 37 -8.06 -10.60 -24.92
CA ILE A 37 -6.64 -10.93 -24.93
C ILE A 37 -5.79 -9.65 -24.90
N THR A 38 -6.17 -8.67 -25.72
CA THR A 38 -5.47 -7.38 -25.79
C THR A 38 -5.46 -6.66 -24.44
N SER A 39 -6.61 -6.57 -23.76
CA SER A 39 -6.69 -5.95 -22.43
C SER A 39 -5.84 -6.68 -21.39
N LEU A 40 -5.93 -8.01 -21.35
CA LEU A 40 -5.21 -8.85 -20.39
C LEU A 40 -3.70 -8.83 -20.59
N MET A 41 -3.24 -8.64 -21.83
CA MET A 41 -1.82 -8.46 -22.13
C MET A 41 -1.33 -7.04 -21.85
N ALA A 42 -2.14 -6.03 -22.16
CA ALA A 42 -1.71 -4.64 -22.12
C ALA A 42 -1.77 -4.01 -20.73
N PHE A 43 -2.74 -4.39 -19.88
CA PHE A 43 -3.00 -3.69 -18.61
C PHE A 43 -1.76 -3.49 -17.72
N PRO A 44 -0.78 -4.40 -17.64
CA PRO A 44 0.32 -4.23 -16.69
C PRO A 44 1.37 -3.26 -17.20
N VAL A 45 1.62 -3.27 -18.52
CA VAL A 45 2.46 -2.24 -19.16
C VAL A 45 1.79 -0.87 -19.02
N LEU A 46 0.47 -0.80 -19.23
CA LEU A 46 -0.28 0.44 -19.03
C LEU A 46 -0.24 0.93 -17.57
N ALA A 47 -0.36 0.03 -16.60
CA ALA A 47 -0.30 0.39 -15.18
C ALA A 47 1.06 0.99 -14.78
N ILE A 48 2.17 0.42 -15.28
CA ILE A 48 3.51 0.99 -15.06
C ILE A 48 3.67 2.34 -15.77
N HIS A 49 3.23 2.46 -17.01
CA HIS A 49 3.28 3.72 -17.75
C HIS A 49 2.45 4.83 -17.08
N GLN A 50 1.30 4.47 -16.50
CA GLN A 50 0.48 5.38 -15.70
C GLN A 50 1.22 5.86 -14.46
N LEU A 51 1.91 4.96 -13.75
CA LEU A 51 2.76 5.34 -12.61
C LEU A 51 3.85 6.32 -13.03
N GLU A 52 4.58 6.04 -14.12
CA GLU A 52 5.65 6.92 -14.66
C GLU A 52 5.13 8.30 -15.08
N LYS A 53 3.90 8.37 -15.57
CA LYS A 53 3.22 9.63 -15.93
C LYS A 53 2.57 10.34 -14.74
N GLY A 54 2.56 9.74 -13.56
CA GLY A 54 1.85 10.27 -12.41
C GLY A 54 0.33 10.29 -12.63
N GLU A 55 -0.24 9.23 -13.18
CA GLU A 55 -1.68 8.98 -13.28
C GLU A 55 -2.10 7.93 -12.23
N GLY A 56 -3.24 8.14 -11.54
CA GLY A 56 -3.69 7.22 -10.50
C GLY A 56 -2.82 7.28 -9.24
N LEU A 57 -2.21 6.15 -8.86
CA LEU A 57 -1.26 6.10 -7.74
C LEU A 57 0.02 6.83 -8.11
N LYS A 58 0.50 7.72 -7.24
CA LYS A 58 1.68 8.56 -7.49
C LYS A 58 2.62 8.50 -6.30
N ALA A 59 3.91 8.67 -6.58
CA ALA A 59 4.88 8.97 -5.52
C ALA A 59 4.50 10.30 -4.84
N PRO A 60 4.63 10.40 -3.50
CA PRO A 60 4.49 11.68 -2.81
C PRO A 60 5.48 12.73 -3.34
N SER A 61 5.12 14.00 -3.22
CA SER A 61 6.04 15.09 -3.56
C SER A 61 7.18 15.16 -2.56
N PHE A 62 8.33 15.72 -2.98
CA PHE A 62 9.44 15.97 -2.06
C PHE A 62 9.03 16.81 -0.85
N GLY A 63 8.18 17.84 -1.03
CA GLY A 63 7.67 18.66 0.06
C GLY A 63 6.86 17.85 1.07
N SER A 64 6.02 16.92 0.60
CA SER A 64 5.27 16.02 1.49
C SER A 64 6.17 15.07 2.27
N LEU A 65 7.27 14.61 1.67
CA LEU A 65 8.25 13.77 2.35
C LEU A 65 9.06 14.57 3.38
N GLN A 66 9.37 15.83 3.08
CA GLN A 66 9.99 16.74 4.03
C GLN A 66 9.09 17.00 5.25
N GLU A 67 7.79 17.21 5.04
CA GLU A 67 6.82 17.36 6.13
C GLU A 67 6.74 16.11 7.03
N ILE A 68 6.78 14.91 6.44
CA ILE A 68 6.84 13.65 7.20
C ILE A 68 8.13 13.56 8.01
N SER A 69 9.27 13.91 7.41
CA SER A 69 10.56 13.94 8.12
C SER A 69 10.54 14.92 9.28
N SER A 70 10.06 16.16 9.07
CA SER A 70 9.94 17.16 10.14
C SER A 70 9.01 16.68 11.24
N THR A 71 7.90 16.02 10.89
CA THR A 71 7.00 15.41 11.89
C THR A 71 7.73 14.34 12.71
N LEU A 72 8.52 13.47 12.07
CA LEU A 72 9.30 12.44 12.78
C LEU A 72 10.35 13.03 13.73
N ASP A 73 10.98 14.14 13.34
CA ASP A 73 11.93 14.88 14.18
C ASP A 73 11.22 15.50 15.39
N GLU A 74 10.05 16.12 15.19
CA GLU A 74 9.22 16.68 16.27
C GLU A 74 8.76 15.61 17.26
N MET A 75 8.46 14.40 16.79
CA MET A 75 8.05 13.28 17.65
C MET A 75 9.19 12.79 18.55
N GLY A 76 10.46 13.03 18.18
CA GLY A 76 11.63 12.63 18.95
C GLY A 76 11.75 11.12 19.15
N ASN A 77 12.56 10.71 20.13
CA ASN A 77 12.75 9.30 20.49
C ASN A 77 12.20 9.01 21.90
N PRO A 78 11.66 7.82 22.15
CA PRO A 78 11.23 7.43 23.49
C PRO A 78 12.39 7.55 24.49
N THR A 79 12.12 8.09 25.68
CA THR A 79 13.07 8.00 26.80
C THR A 79 13.24 6.55 27.25
N THR A 80 14.24 6.29 28.10
CA THR A 80 14.46 4.96 28.68
C THR A 80 13.21 4.41 29.37
N GLU A 81 12.49 5.24 30.12
CA GLU A 81 11.26 4.87 30.84
C GLU A 81 10.10 4.61 29.88
N GLN A 82 9.94 5.46 28.86
CA GLN A 82 8.93 5.26 27.83
C GLN A 82 9.18 3.97 27.05
N ALA A 83 10.44 3.69 26.68
CA ALA A 83 10.83 2.46 26.02
C ALA A 83 10.57 1.22 26.89
N ALA A 84 10.87 1.29 28.20
CA ALA A 84 10.57 0.20 29.13
C ALA A 84 9.05 -0.04 29.25
N LEU A 85 8.26 1.04 29.38
CA LEU A 85 6.81 0.96 29.43
C LEU A 85 6.22 0.38 28.13
N LEU A 86 6.73 0.77 26.96
CA LEU A 86 6.34 0.23 25.66
C LEU A 86 6.62 -1.28 25.56
N ARG A 87 7.81 -1.74 25.97
CA ARG A 87 8.16 -3.17 25.95
C ARG A 87 7.21 -4.03 26.78
N ILE A 88 6.98 -3.67 28.04
CA ILE A 88 6.04 -4.41 28.89
C ILE A 88 4.60 -4.32 28.36
N SER A 89 4.26 -3.23 27.68
CA SER A 89 2.96 -3.08 27.02
C SER A 89 2.81 -4.05 25.84
N PHE A 90 3.87 -4.27 25.05
CA PHE A 90 3.85 -5.24 23.96
C PHE A 90 3.83 -6.69 24.44
N GLU A 91 4.30 -6.95 25.67
CA GLU A 91 4.08 -8.23 26.39
C GLU A 91 2.65 -8.40 26.93
N GLY A 92 1.74 -7.45 26.68
CA GLY A 92 0.35 -7.50 27.11
C GLY A 92 0.09 -6.94 28.51
N ARG A 93 1.10 -6.41 29.20
CA ARG A 93 0.90 -5.80 30.53
C ARG A 93 0.25 -4.42 30.39
N ARG A 94 -0.67 -4.11 31.31
CA ARG A 94 -1.38 -2.83 31.34
C ARG A 94 -1.41 -2.27 32.75
N MET A 95 -1.29 -0.95 32.85
CA MET A 95 -1.51 -0.21 34.08
C MET A 95 -2.99 -0.31 34.48
N SER A 96 -3.25 -0.03 35.77
CA SER A 96 -4.60 0.14 36.28
C SER A 96 -5.20 1.47 35.81
N ILE A 97 -6.53 1.55 35.83
CA ILE A 97 -7.26 2.80 35.58
C ILE A 97 -6.98 3.78 36.74
N PRO A 98 -6.77 5.08 36.49
CA PRO A 98 -6.90 5.77 35.20
C PRO A 98 -5.64 5.79 34.32
N ALA A 99 -4.46 5.47 34.86
CA ALA A 99 -3.17 5.57 34.17
C ALA A 99 -3.06 4.71 32.90
N ARG A 100 -3.89 3.69 32.74
CA ARG A 100 -4.02 2.92 31.49
C ARG A 100 -4.25 3.82 30.28
N TYR A 101 -5.01 4.92 30.42
CA TYR A 101 -5.29 5.82 29.30
C TYR A 101 -4.01 6.45 28.74
N ASP A 102 -3.15 6.94 29.62
CA ASP A 102 -1.88 7.56 29.22
C ASP A 102 -0.90 6.52 28.66
N GLN A 103 -0.91 5.30 29.18
CA GLN A 103 -0.16 4.18 28.61
C GLN A 103 -0.60 3.89 27.16
N GLU A 104 -1.91 3.76 26.91
CA GLU A 104 -2.44 3.52 25.55
C GLU A 104 -2.13 4.68 24.62
N LYS A 105 -2.18 5.92 25.11
CA LYS A 105 -1.77 7.11 24.35
C LYS A 105 -0.30 7.04 23.94
N LEU A 106 0.60 6.66 24.85
CA LEU A 106 2.03 6.48 24.54
C LEU A 106 2.22 5.39 23.47
N ILE A 107 1.53 4.25 23.61
CA ILE A 107 1.58 3.16 22.61
C ILE A 107 1.11 3.64 21.24
N ALA A 108 0.01 4.39 21.18
CA ALA A 108 -0.54 4.91 19.94
C ALA A 108 0.42 5.87 19.22
N ILE A 109 1.02 6.81 19.97
CA ILE A 109 2.02 7.75 19.42
C ILE A 109 3.24 6.99 18.89
N TYR A 110 3.76 6.04 19.65
CA TYR A 110 4.91 5.24 19.23
C TYR A 110 4.61 4.41 17.97
N LYS A 111 3.42 3.80 17.87
CA LYS A 111 3.00 3.09 16.66
C LYS A 111 2.87 4.02 15.45
N ALA A 112 2.29 5.20 15.64
CA ALA A 112 2.19 6.19 14.58
C ALA A 112 3.59 6.60 14.07
N LYS A 113 4.54 6.84 14.98
CA LYS A 113 5.95 7.11 14.63
C LYS A 113 6.53 5.97 13.78
N ASN A 114 6.44 4.74 14.27
CA ASN A 114 6.98 3.58 13.54
C ASN A 114 6.37 3.42 12.13
N HIS A 115 5.07 3.67 11.98
CA HIS A 115 4.43 3.62 10.65
C HIS A 115 4.90 4.74 9.73
N LEU A 116 5.19 5.93 10.27
CA LEU A 116 5.77 7.02 9.48
C LEU A 116 7.22 6.70 9.07
N GLU A 117 8.01 6.11 9.96
CA GLU A 117 9.37 5.62 9.64
C GLU A 117 9.34 4.53 8.57
N GLU A 118 8.39 3.60 8.67
CA GLU A 118 8.17 2.55 7.66
C GLU A 118 7.78 3.15 6.30
N VAL A 119 6.90 4.16 6.28
CA VAL A 119 6.56 4.89 5.04
C VAL A 119 7.79 5.53 4.41
N MET A 120 8.63 6.20 5.20
CA MET A 120 9.87 6.81 4.70
C MET A 120 10.83 5.75 4.13
N SER A 121 11.00 4.62 4.82
CA SER A 121 11.86 3.52 4.36
C SER A 121 11.34 2.87 3.07
N LEU A 122 10.03 2.68 2.92
CA LEU A 122 9.43 2.07 1.72
C LEU A 122 9.51 2.96 0.48
N LEU A 123 9.58 4.27 0.68
CA LEU A 123 9.64 5.24 -0.40
C LEU A 123 11.09 5.55 -0.84
N GLU A 124 12.08 4.90 -0.23
CA GLU A 124 13.53 4.98 -0.55
C GLU A 124 13.99 6.36 -1.05
N ILE A 125 13.87 7.34 -0.15
CA ILE A 125 14.83 8.44 -0.01
C ILE A 125 15.92 7.98 0.96
#